data_AF-A0A1H7XQJ8-F1
#
_entry.id   AF-A0A1H7XQJ8-F1
#
_cell.length_a   1.000
_cell.length_b   1.000
_cell.length_c   1.000
_cell.angle_alpha   90.00
_cell.angle_beta   90.00
_cell.angle_gamma   90.00
#
_symmetry.space_group_name_H-M   'P 1'
#
loop_
_entity.id
_entity.type
_entity.pdbx_description
1 polymer ?
#
loop_
_entity_poly.entity_id
_entity_poly.type
_entity_poly.pdbx_seq_one_letter_code
_entity_poly.pdbx_strand_id
1 'polypeptide(L)'
;MENTGSSGGRSAVVSGVGGERNPVKIQILSAMDAWLDQVNQQTELTRIREVCVERLGDHLGPQVAALARPGFGLEPASENRPATGRCRLGGPALMDPGTPWPMYDDDLPLTLFAVLDVDALAPWLGDSLPRRFGLLNFFCHYAIPHGFEHRYVDHQDPAYCRVVPADPARATEVSGPSPVADGFTPVPLHADPCLGLPNVPADASLEQLIEEFGLDPGPDLRSLGDPEESVLGPEWFDAWPPGEGYYPAAMHDDQAFGWLLNTDQLSSDGHTHLLRISSNLGEWEFSEGGAVLFVIPTEALRDGDLSQAFIEADMW
;
A
#
# COMPACT_ATOMS: atom_id res chain seq x y z
N MET A 1 -74.90 -15.41 -29.50
CA MET A 1 -73.92 -15.01 -28.47
C MET A 1 -72.59 -15.58 -28.94
N GLU A 2 -71.86 -14.86 -29.79
CA GLU A 2 -70.95 -13.76 -29.42
C GLU A 2 -69.96 -14.25 -28.33
N ASN A 3 -68.64 -14.16 -28.46
CA ASN A 3 -67.84 -13.21 -29.21
C ASN A 3 -66.42 -13.77 -29.43
N THR A 4 -65.82 -13.36 -30.54
CA THR A 4 -64.41 -13.52 -30.95
C THR A 4 -63.45 -12.75 -30.04
N GLY A 5 -62.21 -13.22 -29.87
CA GLY A 5 -61.19 -12.44 -29.18
C GLY A 5 -59.81 -13.09 -29.09
N SER A 6 -59.15 -13.29 -30.23
CA SER A 6 -57.70 -13.52 -30.32
C SER A 6 -56.99 -12.18 -30.14
N SER A 7 -56.07 -12.08 -29.18
CA SER A 7 -55.13 -10.95 -29.11
C SER A 7 -53.71 -11.49 -28.93
N GLY A 8 -52.87 -11.16 -29.93
CA GLY A 8 -51.46 -11.51 -29.96
C GLY A 8 -50.66 -10.57 -29.06
N GLY A 9 -49.84 -11.16 -28.19
CA GLY A 9 -48.82 -10.46 -27.44
C GLY A 9 -47.67 -10.06 -28.35
N ARG A 10 -47.61 -8.78 -28.73
CA ARG A 10 -46.39 -8.15 -29.25
C ARG A 10 -45.50 -7.82 -28.06
N SER A 11 -44.43 -8.59 -27.89
CA SER A 11 -43.32 -8.26 -27.00
C SER A 11 -42.55 -7.08 -27.58
N ALA A 12 -42.70 -5.91 -26.96
CA ALA A 12 -41.89 -4.74 -27.26
C ALA A 12 -40.53 -4.92 -26.59
N VAL A 13 -39.51 -5.19 -27.42
CA VAL A 13 -38.11 -5.07 -27.05
C VAL A 13 -37.85 -3.60 -26.75
N VAL A 14 -37.84 -3.25 -25.46
CA VAL A 14 -37.26 -1.98 -25.00
C VAL A 14 -35.75 -2.17 -25.08
N SER A 15 -35.20 -1.80 -26.24
CA SER A 15 -33.78 -1.55 -26.43
C SER A 15 -33.32 -0.55 -25.38
N GLY A 16 -32.54 -1.04 -24.41
CA GLY A 16 -31.89 -0.25 -23.40
C GLY A 16 -31.06 0.84 -24.06
N VAL A 17 -31.37 2.08 -23.71
CA VAL A 17 -30.60 3.26 -24.06
C VAL A 17 -29.21 3.07 -23.45
N GLY A 18 -28.24 2.72 -24.29
CA GLY A 18 -26.83 2.86 -23.96
C GLY A 18 -26.58 4.34 -23.73
N GLY A 19 -26.59 4.75 -22.46
CA GLY A 19 -26.17 6.08 -22.07
C GLY A 19 -24.71 6.24 -22.42
N GLU A 20 -24.42 6.89 -23.55
CA GLU A 20 -23.10 7.39 -23.88
C GLU A 20 -22.62 8.21 -22.68
N ARG A 21 -21.63 7.68 -21.95
CA ARG A 21 -21.00 8.42 -20.86
C ARG A 21 -20.31 9.62 -21.50
N ASN A 22 -20.85 10.80 -21.27
CA ASN A 22 -20.27 12.05 -21.78
C ASN A 22 -18.83 12.19 -21.24
N PRO A 23 -17.80 12.17 -22.11
CA PRO A 23 -16.40 12.19 -21.69
C PRO A 23 -16.05 13.45 -20.89
N VAL A 24 -16.73 14.57 -21.16
CA VAL A 24 -16.54 15.83 -20.41
C VAL A 24 -17.03 15.69 -18.96
N LYS A 25 -18.12 14.95 -18.73
CA LYS A 25 -18.65 14.71 -17.38
C LYS A 25 -17.68 13.84 -16.55
N ILE A 26 -17.06 12.84 -17.18
CA ILE A 26 -16.05 12.00 -16.52
C ILE A 26 -14.82 12.82 -16.14
N GLN A 27 -14.35 13.70 -17.04
CA GLN A 27 -13.21 14.57 -16.77
C GLN A 27 -13.45 15.55 -15.62
N ILE A 28 -14.65 16.14 -15.55
CA ILE A 28 -15.00 17.06 -14.44
C ILE A 28 -15.05 16.33 -13.10
N LEU A 29 -15.66 15.14 -13.04
CA LEU A 29 -15.75 14.36 -11.80
C LEU A 29 -14.36 13.93 -11.32
N SER A 30 -13.51 13.40 -12.23
CA SER A 30 -12.14 13.02 -11.89
C SER A 30 -11.29 14.20 -11.41
N ALA A 31 -11.47 15.40 -11.98
CA ALA A 31 -10.78 16.59 -11.53
C ALA A 31 -11.27 17.08 -10.15
N MET A 32 -12.55 16.90 -9.83
CA MET A 32 -13.11 17.21 -8.51
C MET A 32 -12.60 16.25 -7.44
N ASP A 33 -12.53 14.95 -7.74
CA ASP A 33 -12.02 13.95 -6.81
C ASP A 33 -10.53 14.21 -6.50
N ALA A 34 -9.71 14.44 -7.53
CA ALA A 34 -8.30 14.79 -7.34
C ALA A 34 -8.11 16.11 -6.56
N TRP A 35 -8.99 17.09 -6.74
CA TRP A 35 -8.96 18.33 -5.95
C TRP A 35 -9.34 18.09 -4.49
N LEU A 36 -10.34 17.24 -4.21
CA LEU A 36 -10.72 16.86 -2.85
C LEU A 36 -9.57 16.13 -2.14
N ASP A 37 -8.92 15.18 -2.83
CA ASP A 37 -7.76 14.47 -2.30
C ASP A 37 -6.62 15.43 -1.94
N GLN A 38 -6.32 16.40 -2.83
CA GLN A 38 -5.30 17.41 -2.57
C GLN A 38 -5.65 18.32 -1.37
N VAL A 39 -6.91 18.72 -1.22
CA VAL A 39 -7.38 19.53 -0.08
C VAL A 39 -7.28 18.74 1.23
N ASN A 40 -7.65 17.45 1.20
CA ASN A 40 -7.53 16.56 2.35
C ASN A 40 -6.06 16.38 2.74
N GLN A 41 -5.17 16.15 1.77
CA GLN A 41 -3.74 16.00 2.01
C GLN A 41 -3.12 17.25 2.64
N GLN A 42 -3.47 18.45 2.14
CA GLN A 42 -2.98 19.70 2.72
C GLN A 42 -3.47 19.94 4.15
N THR A 43 -4.70 19.49 4.45
CA THR A 43 -5.27 19.55 5.79
C THR A 43 -4.52 18.63 6.75
N GLU A 44 -4.28 17.38 6.35
CA GLU A 44 -3.52 16.41 7.15
C GLU A 44 -2.06 16.84 7.35
N LEU A 45 -1.39 17.36 6.32
CA LEU A 45 -0.03 17.92 6.45
C LEU A 45 0.03 19.09 7.43
N THR A 46 -1.01 19.94 7.45
CA THR A 46 -1.09 21.06 8.40
C THR A 46 -1.20 20.52 9.83
N ARG A 47 -2.05 19.52 10.04
CA ARG A 47 -2.21 18.86 11.34
C ARG A 47 -0.93 18.17 11.81
N ILE A 48 -0.28 17.39 10.93
CA ILE A 48 1.02 16.75 11.22
C ILE A 48 2.04 17.82 11.61
N ARG A 49 2.11 18.92 10.86
CA ARG A 49 3.03 20.02 11.16
C ARG A 49 2.75 20.65 12.53
N GLU A 50 1.50 20.92 12.87
CA GLU A 50 1.12 21.48 14.17
C GLU A 50 1.54 20.56 15.32
N VAL A 51 1.26 19.25 15.21
CA VAL A 51 1.66 18.26 16.20
C VAL A 51 3.18 18.17 16.32
N CYS A 52 3.91 18.12 15.19
CA CYS A 52 5.37 18.10 15.22
C CYS A 52 5.94 19.38 15.84
N VAL A 53 5.41 20.56 15.54
CA VAL A 53 5.86 21.84 16.13
C VAL A 53 5.59 21.87 17.63
N GLU A 54 4.42 21.43 18.07
CA GLU A 54 4.07 21.36 19.50
C GLU A 54 5.06 20.49 20.28
N ARG A 55 5.55 19.39 19.68
CA ARG A 55 6.39 18.39 20.33
C ARG A 55 7.89 18.62 20.18
N LEU A 56 8.33 19.05 19.00
CA LEU A 56 9.74 19.22 18.61
C LEU A 56 10.16 20.70 18.54
N GLY A 57 9.25 21.61 18.84
CA GLY A 57 9.47 23.05 18.71
C GLY A 57 9.47 23.55 17.26
N ASP A 58 9.61 24.87 17.13
CA ASP A 58 9.49 25.59 15.86
C ASP A 58 10.60 25.26 14.84
N HIS A 59 11.73 24.71 15.30
CA HIS A 59 12.88 24.41 14.44
C HIS A 59 12.85 22.98 13.89
N LEU A 60 12.75 21.98 14.77
CA LEU A 60 12.83 20.58 14.38
C LEU A 60 11.47 20.02 13.93
N GLY A 61 10.37 20.52 14.50
CA GLY A 61 9.01 20.09 14.16
C GLY A 61 8.67 20.20 12.67
N PRO A 62 8.89 21.35 12.02
CA PRO A 62 8.65 21.48 10.58
C PRO A 62 9.50 20.57 9.72
N GLN A 63 10.72 20.22 10.16
CA GLN A 63 11.62 19.34 9.43
C GLN A 63 11.12 17.90 9.47
N VAL A 64 10.71 17.42 10.65
CA VAL A 64 10.10 16.08 10.79
C VAL A 64 8.77 16.00 10.04
N ALA A 65 7.92 17.03 10.13
CA ALA A 65 6.67 17.08 9.38
C ALA A 65 6.88 17.01 7.86
N ALA A 66 7.99 17.56 7.35
CA ALA A 66 8.35 17.49 5.94
C ALA A 66 8.78 16.09 5.48
N LEU A 67 9.06 15.17 6.41
CA LEU A 67 9.29 13.75 6.12
C LEU A 67 7.99 12.98 5.88
N ALA A 68 6.81 13.57 6.09
CA ALA A 68 5.55 12.87 5.89
C ALA A 68 5.43 12.33 4.45
N ARG A 69 5.08 11.04 4.33
CA ARG A 69 4.90 10.37 3.03
C ARG A 69 3.45 9.92 2.85
N PRO A 70 2.85 10.12 1.67
CA PRO A 70 1.54 9.56 1.36
C PRO A 70 1.62 8.04 1.23
N GLY A 71 0.61 7.38 1.80
CA GLY A 71 0.37 5.96 1.68
C GLY A 71 -1.11 5.65 1.84
N PHE A 72 -1.41 4.37 2.05
CA PHE A 72 -2.77 3.90 2.30
C PHE A 72 -2.76 2.82 3.36
N GLY A 73 -3.71 2.91 4.28
CA GLY A 73 -4.17 1.74 5.02
C GLY A 73 -4.98 0.83 4.10
N LEU A 74 -4.79 -0.48 4.20
CA LEU A 74 -5.54 -1.46 3.42
C LEU A 74 -6.46 -2.26 4.34
N GLU A 75 -7.69 -2.47 3.88
CA GLU A 75 -8.67 -3.27 4.60
C GLU A 75 -9.65 -3.94 3.64
N PRO A 76 -10.34 -5.02 4.06
CA PRO A 76 -11.38 -5.63 3.24
C PRO A 76 -12.47 -4.62 2.89
N ALA A 77 -12.81 -4.56 1.61
CA ALA A 77 -13.88 -3.71 1.12
C ALA A 77 -15.24 -4.10 1.73
N SER A 78 -16.09 -3.10 1.93
CA SER A 78 -17.46 -3.25 2.44
C SER A 78 -18.42 -2.33 1.71
N GLU A 79 -19.72 -2.42 2.01
CA GLU A 79 -20.73 -1.52 1.41
C GLU A 79 -20.45 -0.03 1.66
N ASN A 80 -19.88 0.30 2.83
CA ASN A 80 -19.57 1.68 3.22
C ASN A 80 -18.16 2.12 2.82
N ARG A 81 -17.27 1.17 2.52
CA ARG A 81 -15.87 1.39 2.14
C ARG A 81 -15.57 0.51 0.93
N PRO A 82 -16.01 0.93 -0.28
CA PRO A 82 -15.95 0.09 -1.46
C PRO A 82 -14.51 -0.16 -1.90
N ALA A 83 -14.31 -1.21 -2.69
CA ALA A 83 -12.99 -1.56 -3.19
C ALA A 83 -12.39 -0.41 -4.02
N THR A 84 -11.12 -0.11 -3.77
CA THR A 84 -10.38 0.91 -4.51
C THR A 84 -9.85 0.30 -5.81
N GLY A 85 -10.44 0.72 -6.94
CA GLY A 85 -10.05 0.20 -8.26
C GLY A 85 -10.14 -1.33 -8.34
N ARG A 86 -9.03 -1.96 -8.74
CA ARG A 86 -8.86 -3.43 -8.76
C ARG A 86 -8.00 -3.97 -7.61
N CYS A 87 -7.79 -3.19 -6.54
CA CYS A 87 -7.02 -3.63 -5.38
C CYS A 87 -7.65 -4.86 -4.74
N ARG A 88 -6.86 -5.91 -4.51
CA ARG A 88 -7.28 -7.15 -3.85
C ARG A 88 -6.12 -7.94 -3.30
N LEU A 89 -6.41 -8.73 -2.28
CA LEU A 89 -5.61 -9.87 -1.85
C LEU A 89 -6.03 -11.12 -2.62
N GLY A 90 -5.08 -12.02 -2.87
CA GLY A 90 -5.32 -13.34 -3.48
C GLY A 90 -5.94 -13.31 -4.89
N GLY A 91 -6.51 -14.46 -5.26
CA GLY A 91 -7.17 -14.71 -6.54
C GLY A 91 -6.22 -14.88 -7.73
N PRO A 92 -6.75 -14.81 -8.96
CA PRO A 92 -5.94 -14.81 -10.17
C PRO A 92 -5.09 -13.53 -10.28
N ALA A 93 -3.92 -13.62 -10.90
CA ALA A 93 -3.13 -12.45 -11.23
C ALA A 93 -3.80 -11.65 -12.36
N LEU A 94 -3.58 -10.34 -12.41
CA LEU A 94 -3.96 -9.48 -13.53
C LEU A 94 -2.71 -9.16 -14.35
N MET A 95 -2.44 -9.97 -15.38
CA MET A 95 -1.22 -9.86 -16.18
C MET A 95 -1.51 -9.52 -17.64
N ASP A 96 -0.58 -8.82 -18.27
CA ASP A 96 -0.59 -8.63 -19.72
C ASP A 96 -0.53 -9.99 -20.45
N PRO A 97 -1.24 -10.14 -21.59
CA PRO A 97 -1.19 -11.37 -22.37
C PRO A 97 0.25 -11.72 -22.81
N GLY A 98 0.67 -12.95 -22.53
CA GLY A 98 2.00 -13.46 -22.87
C GLY A 98 3.08 -13.21 -21.83
N THR A 99 2.79 -12.48 -20.75
CA THR A 99 3.67 -12.37 -19.60
C THR A 99 3.82 -13.74 -18.92
N PRO A 100 5.04 -14.27 -18.76
CA PRO A 100 5.24 -15.55 -18.08
C PRO A 100 4.90 -15.45 -16.60
N TRP A 101 4.44 -16.56 -16.02
CA TRP A 101 4.23 -16.63 -14.58
C TRP A 101 5.59 -16.52 -13.85
N PRO A 102 5.68 -15.70 -12.78
CA PRO A 102 6.91 -15.58 -12.00
C PRO A 102 7.35 -16.90 -11.34
N MET A 103 8.62 -17.24 -11.47
CA MET A 103 9.22 -18.45 -10.90
C MET A 103 10.35 -18.08 -9.92
N TYR A 104 10.41 -18.79 -8.80
CA TYR A 104 11.56 -18.92 -7.91
C TYR A 104 12.41 -20.08 -8.41
N ASP A 105 13.68 -19.80 -8.71
CA ASP A 105 14.47 -20.66 -9.58
C ASP A 105 13.68 -21.03 -10.86
N ASP A 106 14.15 -21.96 -11.69
CA ASP A 106 13.45 -22.27 -12.95
C ASP A 106 12.21 -23.17 -12.77
N ASP A 107 11.97 -23.68 -11.55
CA ASP A 107 11.06 -24.82 -11.31
C ASP A 107 9.94 -24.58 -10.29
N LEU A 108 9.98 -23.49 -9.50
CA LEU A 108 8.98 -23.25 -8.46
C LEU A 108 8.15 -22.00 -8.75
N PRO A 109 6.88 -22.10 -9.13
CA PRO A 109 6.07 -20.90 -9.36
C PRO A 109 5.84 -20.13 -8.07
N LEU A 110 5.98 -18.80 -8.14
CA LEU A 110 5.66 -17.92 -7.01
C LEU A 110 4.14 -17.83 -6.80
N THR A 111 3.73 -17.62 -5.56
CA THR A 111 2.33 -17.44 -5.18
C THR A 111 1.97 -15.97 -5.28
N LEU A 112 0.82 -15.64 -5.88
CA LEU A 112 0.26 -14.29 -5.86
C LEU A 112 -0.33 -13.98 -4.48
N PHE A 113 0.11 -12.89 -3.86
CA PHE A 113 -0.47 -12.40 -2.61
C PHE A 113 -1.44 -11.25 -2.82
N ALA A 114 -1.13 -10.32 -3.71
CA ALA A 114 -1.93 -9.13 -3.90
C ALA A 114 -1.85 -8.56 -5.32
N VAL A 115 -2.87 -7.79 -5.67
CA VAL A 115 -2.88 -6.90 -6.82
C VAL A 115 -3.23 -5.50 -6.32
N LEU A 116 -2.42 -4.50 -6.66
CA LEU A 116 -2.73 -3.08 -6.42
C LEU A 116 -3.01 -2.37 -7.74
N ASP A 117 -4.09 -1.59 -7.77
CA ASP A 117 -4.42 -0.70 -8.88
C ASP A 117 -3.78 0.67 -8.62
N VAL A 118 -2.51 0.81 -9.01
CA VAL A 118 -1.70 2.00 -8.74
C VAL A 118 -2.26 3.23 -9.44
N ASP A 119 -2.93 3.07 -10.58
CA ASP A 119 -3.59 4.19 -11.25
C ASP A 119 -4.78 4.72 -10.43
N ALA A 120 -5.50 3.86 -9.71
CA ALA A 120 -6.54 4.28 -8.77
C ALA A 120 -5.97 4.95 -7.51
N LEU A 121 -4.74 4.61 -7.11
CA LEU A 121 -4.05 5.17 -5.95
C LEU A 121 -3.26 6.47 -6.28
N ALA A 122 -2.91 6.67 -7.55
CA ALA A 122 -2.06 7.76 -8.01
C ALA A 122 -2.51 9.18 -7.60
N PRO A 123 -3.82 9.52 -7.54
CA PRO A 123 -4.25 10.86 -7.15
C PRO A 123 -3.73 11.31 -5.77
N TRP A 124 -3.69 10.41 -4.78
CA TRP A 124 -3.20 10.70 -3.43
C TRP A 124 -1.67 10.66 -3.33
N LEU A 125 -1.03 9.73 -4.04
CA LEU A 125 0.43 9.56 -4.00
C LEU A 125 1.19 10.73 -4.65
N GLY A 126 0.56 11.40 -5.63
CA GLY A 126 1.14 12.55 -6.31
C GLY A 126 2.52 12.23 -6.90
N ASP A 127 3.50 13.09 -6.61
CA ASP A 127 4.87 12.97 -7.11
C ASP A 127 5.68 11.83 -6.44
N SER A 128 5.13 11.15 -5.43
CA SER A 128 5.78 10.01 -4.77
C SER A 128 5.88 8.79 -5.70
N LEU A 129 5.07 8.75 -6.75
CA LEU A 129 5.17 7.76 -7.82
C LEU A 129 5.79 8.38 -9.07
N PRO A 130 7.08 8.13 -9.35
CA PRO A 130 7.75 8.73 -10.52
C PRO A 130 7.18 8.23 -11.85
N ARG A 131 6.43 7.11 -11.84
CA ARG A 131 5.81 6.51 -13.02
C ARG A 131 4.44 5.93 -12.68
N ARG A 132 3.59 5.87 -13.71
CA ARG A 132 2.32 5.13 -13.66
C ARG A 132 2.58 3.69 -14.06
N PHE A 133 2.37 2.79 -13.11
CA PHE A 133 2.58 1.36 -13.30
C PHE A 133 1.32 0.60 -13.70
N GLY A 134 0.15 1.26 -13.68
CA GLY A 134 -1.11 0.57 -13.93
C GLY A 134 -1.47 -0.35 -12.77
N LEU A 135 -1.40 -1.65 -13.00
CA LEU A 135 -1.57 -2.67 -11.96
C LEU A 135 -0.20 -3.20 -11.52
N LEU A 136 -0.03 -3.45 -10.22
CA LEU A 136 1.11 -4.20 -9.68
C LEU A 136 0.63 -5.51 -9.08
N ASN A 137 1.22 -6.63 -9.52
CA ASN A 137 0.96 -7.96 -8.99
C ASN A 137 2.14 -8.38 -8.12
N PHE A 138 1.86 -8.72 -6.87
CA PHE A 138 2.87 -9.04 -5.86
C PHE A 138 2.93 -10.55 -5.66
N PHE A 139 4.06 -11.13 -6.05
CA PHE A 139 4.31 -12.57 -5.95
C PHE A 139 5.43 -12.83 -4.94
N CYS A 140 5.28 -13.87 -4.14
CA CYS A 140 6.29 -14.31 -3.19
C CYS A 140 6.25 -15.83 -3.01
N HIS A 141 7.38 -16.41 -2.63
CA HIS A 141 7.48 -17.83 -2.35
C HIS A 141 6.79 -18.15 -1.02
N TYR A 142 5.59 -18.76 -1.08
CA TYR A 142 4.77 -19.08 0.10
C TYR A 142 5.20 -20.35 0.85
N ALA A 143 6.15 -21.14 0.33
CA ALA A 143 6.70 -22.27 1.07
C ALA A 143 7.78 -21.78 2.03
N ILE A 144 7.36 -21.13 3.12
CA ILE A 144 8.10 -21.12 4.38
C ILE A 144 7.38 -22.17 5.26
N PRO A 145 7.66 -23.48 5.13
CA PRO A 145 6.98 -24.44 5.97
C PRO A 145 7.43 -24.16 7.41
N HIS A 146 6.45 -23.93 8.29
CA HIS A 146 6.65 -23.91 9.74
C HIS A 146 7.51 -25.12 10.15
N GLY A 147 8.78 -24.88 10.48
CA GLY A 147 9.70 -25.90 10.97
C GLY A 147 10.91 -26.26 10.10
N PHE A 148 11.13 -25.65 8.93
CA PHE A 148 12.47 -25.65 8.34
C PHE A 148 13.32 -24.54 8.97
N GLU A 149 14.52 -24.90 9.42
CA GLU A 149 15.46 -23.96 10.02
C GLU A 149 15.65 -22.75 9.08
N HIS A 150 15.11 -21.60 9.48
CA HIS A 150 15.16 -20.27 8.84
C HIS A 150 16.58 -19.75 8.49
N ARG A 151 17.63 -20.56 8.68
CA ARG A 151 19.03 -20.10 8.67
C ARG A 151 19.66 -19.94 7.28
N TYR A 152 18.96 -20.22 6.18
CA TYR A 152 19.56 -20.22 4.84
C TYR A 152 18.74 -19.54 3.74
N VAL A 153 17.58 -18.97 4.06
CA VAL A 153 16.82 -18.18 3.08
C VAL A 153 17.31 -16.75 3.15
N ASP A 154 17.99 -16.31 2.09
CA ASP A 154 18.31 -14.90 1.92
C ASP A 154 17.04 -14.17 1.47
N HIS A 155 16.29 -13.62 2.42
CA HIS A 155 15.06 -12.87 2.13
C HIS A 155 15.31 -11.63 1.26
N GLN A 156 16.57 -11.16 1.19
CA GLN A 156 16.97 -10.07 0.32
C GLN A 156 17.31 -10.53 -1.10
N ASP A 157 17.39 -11.85 -1.38
CA ASP A 157 17.50 -12.34 -2.74
C ASP A 157 16.22 -11.99 -3.49
N PRO A 158 16.29 -11.11 -4.51
CA PRO A 158 15.12 -10.70 -5.26
C PRO A 158 14.37 -11.92 -5.79
N ALA A 159 15.03 -13.04 -6.12
CA ALA A 159 14.39 -14.27 -6.63
C ALA A 159 13.19 -14.74 -5.80
N TYR A 160 13.18 -14.52 -4.48
CA TYR A 160 12.08 -14.92 -3.58
C TYR A 160 10.77 -14.20 -3.84
N CYS A 161 10.81 -13.04 -4.50
CA CYS A 161 9.62 -12.26 -4.80
C CYS A 161 9.67 -11.62 -6.19
N ARG A 162 8.51 -11.29 -6.74
CA ARG A 162 8.42 -10.54 -7.99
C ARG A 162 7.26 -9.57 -7.93
N VAL A 163 7.52 -8.34 -8.35
CA VAL A 163 6.48 -7.35 -8.62
C VAL A 163 6.32 -7.24 -10.13
N VAL A 164 5.17 -7.65 -10.65
CA VAL A 164 4.90 -7.68 -12.10
C VAL A 164 3.88 -6.60 -12.44
N PRO A 165 4.25 -5.59 -13.25
CA PRO A 165 3.30 -4.59 -13.70
C PRO A 165 2.39 -5.15 -14.80
N ALA A 166 1.20 -4.58 -14.95
CA ALA A 166 0.32 -4.85 -16.07
C ALA A 166 -0.48 -3.61 -16.47
N ASP A 167 -0.79 -3.49 -17.77
CA ASP A 167 -1.64 -2.40 -18.27
C ASP A 167 -3.11 -2.69 -17.90
N PRO A 168 -3.81 -1.85 -17.13
CA PRO A 168 -5.18 -2.10 -16.71
C PRO A 168 -6.16 -2.31 -17.88
N ALA A 169 -5.87 -1.76 -19.06
CA ALA A 169 -6.68 -1.89 -20.27
C ALA A 169 -6.45 -3.20 -21.02
N ARG A 170 -5.32 -3.88 -20.79
CA ARG A 170 -4.94 -5.12 -21.48
C ARG A 170 -4.88 -6.34 -20.56
N ALA A 171 -4.71 -6.11 -19.26
CA ALA A 171 -4.57 -7.15 -18.26
C ALA A 171 -5.76 -8.09 -18.24
N THR A 172 -5.48 -9.39 -18.18
CA THR A 172 -6.46 -10.46 -18.06
C THR A 172 -6.20 -11.27 -16.81
N GLU A 173 -7.24 -11.90 -16.27
CA GLU A 173 -7.08 -12.84 -15.16
C GLU A 173 -6.31 -14.09 -15.62
N VAL A 174 -5.23 -14.39 -14.92
CA VAL A 174 -4.38 -15.55 -15.16
C VAL A 174 -4.27 -16.34 -13.86
N SER A 175 -4.70 -17.60 -13.90
CA SER A 175 -4.48 -18.54 -12.80
C SER A 175 -3.04 -19.02 -12.80
N GLY A 176 -2.50 -19.27 -11.61
CA GLY A 176 -1.16 -19.83 -11.45
C GLY A 176 -1.05 -21.24 -12.05
N PRO A 177 0.17 -21.68 -12.42
CA PRO A 177 0.42 -23.08 -12.69
C PRO A 177 0.36 -23.90 -11.38
N SER A 178 0.19 -25.21 -11.49
CA SER A 178 0.33 -26.11 -10.32
C SER A 178 1.75 -25.98 -9.73
N PRO A 179 1.93 -25.96 -8.39
CA PRO A 179 0.93 -26.20 -7.34
C PRO A 179 0.16 -24.95 -6.88
N VAL A 180 0.48 -23.75 -7.38
CA VAL A 180 -0.12 -22.48 -6.93
C VAL A 180 -1.41 -22.10 -7.68
N ALA A 181 -1.97 -23.04 -8.46
CA ALA A 181 -3.12 -22.79 -9.34
C ALA A 181 -4.39 -22.35 -8.58
N ASP A 182 -4.58 -22.90 -7.39
CA ASP A 182 -5.76 -22.60 -6.56
C ASP A 182 -5.62 -21.27 -5.81
N GLY A 183 -4.38 -20.77 -5.65
CA GLY A 183 -4.08 -19.49 -5.01
C GLY A 183 -4.74 -19.32 -3.63
N PHE A 184 -4.91 -18.06 -3.23
CA PHE A 184 -5.73 -17.69 -2.08
C PHE A 184 -7.09 -17.18 -2.53
N THR A 185 -8.12 -17.34 -1.70
CA THR A 185 -9.43 -16.72 -1.96
C THR A 185 -9.29 -15.20 -2.14
N PRO A 186 -9.85 -14.60 -3.22
CA PRO A 186 -9.73 -13.17 -3.45
C PRO A 186 -10.50 -12.34 -2.42
N VAL A 187 -9.85 -11.33 -1.83
CA VAL A 187 -10.46 -10.34 -0.94
C VAL A 187 -10.28 -8.95 -1.54
N PRO A 188 -11.34 -8.31 -2.07
CA PRO A 188 -11.26 -6.93 -2.56
C PRO A 188 -10.87 -5.97 -1.44
N LEU A 189 -9.99 -5.02 -1.74
CA LEU A 189 -9.46 -4.09 -0.75
C LEU A 189 -9.98 -2.67 -0.96
N HIS A 190 -10.36 -2.03 0.14
CA HIS A 190 -10.44 -0.58 0.24
C HIS A 190 -9.06 -0.04 0.64
N ALA A 191 -8.64 1.04 0.00
CA ALA A 191 -7.43 1.76 0.33
C ALA A 191 -7.81 3.11 0.94
N ASP A 192 -7.52 3.29 2.22
CA ASP A 192 -7.82 4.50 2.98
C ASP A 192 -6.61 5.45 2.93
N PRO A 193 -6.71 6.60 2.23
CA PRO A 193 -5.59 7.51 2.03
C PRO A 193 -5.06 8.08 3.35
N CYS A 194 -3.74 8.04 3.53
CA CYS A 194 -3.12 8.44 4.78
C CYS A 194 -1.73 9.06 4.59
N LEU A 195 -1.23 9.74 5.62
CA LEU A 195 0.12 10.34 5.65
C LEU A 195 0.89 9.73 6.83
N GLY A 196 1.95 8.98 6.55
CA GLY A 196 2.83 8.45 7.58
C GLY A 196 4.00 9.38 7.85
N LEU A 197 4.48 9.43 9.09
CA LEU A 197 5.82 9.90 9.42
C LEU A 197 6.79 8.70 9.45
N PRO A 198 8.12 8.92 9.45
CA PRO A 198 9.08 7.83 9.61
C PRO A 198 8.74 6.96 10.81
N ASN A 199 8.71 5.65 10.60
CA ASN A 199 8.65 4.72 11.72
C ASN A 199 10.03 4.70 12.38
N VAL A 200 10.03 4.91 13.68
CA VAL A 200 11.21 4.87 14.53
C VAL A 200 11.09 3.65 15.43
N PRO A 201 12.15 2.84 15.59
CA PRO A 201 12.15 1.77 16.56
C PRO A 201 11.68 2.27 17.93
N ALA A 202 10.99 1.42 18.70
CA ALA A 202 10.40 1.83 19.96
C ALA A 202 11.42 2.33 20.99
N ASP A 203 12.70 1.97 20.83
CA ASP A 203 13.84 2.42 21.63
C ASP A 203 14.69 3.49 20.93
N ALA A 204 14.28 3.96 19.76
CA ALA A 204 15.04 4.95 19.01
C ALA A 204 14.98 6.33 19.66
N SER A 205 16.14 6.98 19.70
CA SER A 205 16.29 8.32 20.26
C SER A 205 16.00 9.40 19.22
N LEU A 206 15.68 10.60 19.68
CA LEU A 206 15.55 11.76 18.80
C LEU A 206 16.86 12.05 18.03
N GLU A 207 18.02 11.80 18.64
CA GLU A 207 19.31 11.96 17.97
C GLU A 207 19.47 11.00 16.78
N GLN A 208 19.05 9.74 16.92
CA GLN A 208 19.07 8.78 15.82
C GLN A 208 18.19 9.24 14.67
N LEU A 209 16.98 9.75 14.94
CA LEU A 209 16.11 10.34 13.90
C LEU A 209 16.81 11.52 13.20
N ILE A 210 17.47 12.39 13.95
CA ILE A 210 18.18 13.56 13.42
C ILE A 210 19.34 13.12 12.52
N GLU A 211 20.18 12.19 12.98
CA GLU A 211 21.33 11.69 12.21
C GLU A 211 20.88 11.00 10.92
N GLU A 212 19.91 10.09 11.06
CA GLU A 212 19.42 9.23 9.98
C GLU A 212 18.76 10.01 8.84
N PHE A 213 18.00 11.07 9.17
CA PHE A 213 17.34 11.92 8.18
C PHE A 213 18.09 13.22 7.89
N GLY A 214 19.29 13.41 8.47
CA GLY A 214 20.10 14.60 8.27
C GLY A 214 19.41 15.90 8.68
N LEU A 215 18.62 15.84 9.76
CA LEU A 215 17.86 17.00 10.26
C LEU A 215 18.81 17.98 10.96
N ASP A 216 18.46 19.26 10.95
CA ASP A 216 19.17 20.26 11.74
C ASP A 216 18.58 20.29 13.17
N PRO A 217 19.32 19.85 14.20
CA PRO A 217 18.84 19.85 15.59
C PRO A 217 18.53 21.26 16.10
N GLY A 218 19.17 22.30 15.53
CA GLY A 218 19.07 23.67 16.00
C GLY A 218 19.65 23.91 17.40
N PRO A 219 19.57 25.15 17.89
CA PRO A 219 20.13 25.52 19.19
C PRO A 219 19.31 25.01 20.39
N ASP A 220 18.04 24.67 20.18
CA ASP A 220 17.06 24.44 21.23
C ASP A 220 16.85 22.95 21.55
N LEU A 221 17.59 22.02 20.95
CA LEU A 221 17.41 20.58 21.15
C LEU A 221 17.43 20.19 22.65
N ARG A 222 18.34 20.77 23.43
CA ARG A 222 18.45 20.52 24.88
C ARG A 222 17.31 21.11 25.71
N SER A 223 16.52 22.01 25.14
CA SER A 223 15.33 22.56 25.79
C SER A 223 14.10 21.65 25.65
N LEU A 224 14.11 20.74 24.68
CA LEU A 224 13.08 19.71 24.47
C LEU A 224 13.25 18.52 25.42
N GLY A 225 14.48 18.28 25.89
CA GLY A 225 14.84 17.15 26.75
C GLY A 225 16.28 16.74 26.52
N ASP A 226 16.73 15.68 27.18
CA ASP A 226 17.94 14.98 26.76
C ASP A 226 17.59 14.16 25.50
N PRO A 227 18.16 14.47 24.32
CA PRO A 227 17.83 13.76 23.08
C PRO A 227 18.24 12.28 23.10
N GLU A 228 19.20 11.89 23.93
CA GLU A 228 19.59 10.48 24.12
C GLU A 228 18.57 9.72 24.98
N GLU A 229 17.88 10.41 25.91
CA GLU A 229 16.84 9.83 26.77
C GLU A 229 15.41 10.04 26.23
N SER A 230 15.26 10.90 25.22
CA SER A 230 13.99 11.19 24.55
C SER A 230 13.68 10.07 23.56
N VAL A 231 13.24 8.95 24.10
CA VAL A 231 12.71 7.83 23.33
C VAL A 231 11.49 8.34 22.57
N LEU A 232 11.47 8.15 21.25
CA LEU A 232 10.31 8.41 20.40
C LEU A 232 9.29 7.27 20.56
N GLY A 233 8.99 6.91 21.80
CA GLY A 233 8.17 5.76 22.15
C GLY A 233 6.73 5.93 21.66
N PRO A 234 5.89 4.90 21.82
CA PRO A 234 4.47 4.95 21.45
C PRO A 234 3.77 6.22 21.94
N GLU A 235 4.16 6.76 23.10
CA GLU A 235 3.66 8.01 23.67
C GLU A 235 3.82 9.27 22.78
N TRP A 236 4.79 9.29 21.86
CA TRP A 236 4.91 10.34 20.84
C TRP A 236 3.74 10.30 19.85
N PHE A 237 3.25 9.10 19.57
CA PHE A 237 2.21 8.81 18.60
C PHE A 237 0.82 8.66 19.24
N ASP A 238 0.75 8.29 20.53
CA ASP A 238 -0.45 8.24 21.37
C ASP A 238 -1.03 9.64 21.65
N ALA A 239 -0.22 10.68 21.44
CA ALA A 239 -0.63 12.07 21.54
C ALA A 239 -1.62 12.50 20.43
N TRP A 240 -1.78 11.69 19.40
CA TRP A 240 -2.82 11.92 18.39
C TRP A 240 -4.20 11.78 19.04
N PRO A 241 -5.13 12.72 18.84
CA PRO A 241 -6.38 12.77 19.60
C PRO A 241 -7.12 11.42 19.64
N PRO A 242 -7.37 10.84 20.82
CA PRO A 242 -8.07 9.57 20.94
C PRO A 242 -9.52 9.75 20.45
N GLY A 243 -9.85 9.06 19.35
CA GLY A 243 -11.17 9.11 18.70
C GLY A 243 -11.13 9.43 17.20
N GLU A 244 -9.99 9.86 16.66
CA GLU A 244 -9.78 10.15 15.23
C GLU A 244 -8.66 9.30 14.61
N GLY A 245 -8.49 8.09 15.15
CA GLY A 245 -7.49 7.12 14.70
C GLY A 245 -6.12 7.34 15.34
N TYR A 246 -5.54 6.26 15.85
CA TYR A 246 -4.11 6.17 16.18
C TYR A 246 -3.29 6.51 14.93
N TYR A 247 -2.07 7.04 15.10
CA TYR A 247 -1.05 7.34 14.07
C TYR A 247 -1.48 7.18 12.60
N PRO A 248 -1.44 8.23 11.74
CA PRO A 248 -2.00 8.23 10.38
C PRO A 248 -1.37 7.26 9.36
N ALA A 249 -0.78 6.14 9.78
CA ALA A 249 -0.52 4.96 8.97
C ALA A 249 -0.59 3.63 9.76
N ALA A 250 -0.58 3.62 11.10
CA ALA A 250 -0.42 2.40 11.90
C ALA A 250 -1.73 1.68 12.27
N MET A 251 -2.89 2.16 11.78
CA MET A 251 -4.17 1.50 12.10
C MET A 251 -4.45 0.24 11.30
N HIS A 252 -3.73 0.03 10.20
CA HIS A 252 -3.94 -1.12 9.33
C HIS A 252 -2.71 -2.00 9.35
N ASP A 253 -2.93 -3.28 9.65
CA ASP A 253 -1.88 -4.28 9.57
C ASP A 253 -1.37 -4.43 8.12
N ASP A 254 -2.13 -3.98 7.14
CA ASP A 254 -1.78 -4.01 5.73
C ASP A 254 -1.74 -2.57 5.19
N GLN A 255 -0.73 -2.27 4.37
CA GLN A 255 -0.44 -0.91 3.95
C GLN A 255 0.13 -0.90 2.54
N ALA A 256 -0.25 0.08 1.72
CA ALA A 256 0.42 0.37 0.45
C ALA A 256 1.16 1.71 0.53
N PHE A 257 2.42 1.73 0.10
CA PHE A 257 3.27 2.93 0.11
C PHE A 257 3.42 3.57 1.51
N GLY A 258 3.95 4.79 1.58
CA GLY A 258 4.26 5.47 2.85
C GLY A 258 5.61 5.07 3.45
N TRP A 259 5.73 5.21 4.77
CA TRP A 259 6.88 4.70 5.52
C TRP A 259 6.63 3.24 5.93
N LEU A 260 7.71 2.45 5.98
CA LEU A 260 7.68 1.10 6.53
C LEU A 260 7.25 1.15 7.99
N LEU A 261 6.34 0.27 8.40
CA LEU A 261 5.92 0.14 9.80
C LEU A 261 6.66 -1.02 10.46
N ASN A 262 6.96 -0.87 11.75
CA ASN A 262 7.51 -1.91 12.64
C ASN A 262 8.83 -2.56 12.19
N THR A 263 9.64 -1.88 11.38
CA THR A 263 10.98 -2.35 11.05
C THR A 263 11.98 -1.92 12.12
N ASP A 264 12.87 -2.84 12.53
CA ASP A 264 14.01 -2.55 13.41
C ASP A 264 15.02 -1.57 12.78
N GLN A 265 14.91 -1.33 11.48
CA GLN A 265 15.72 -0.37 10.74
C GLN A 265 14.90 0.89 10.46
N LEU A 266 15.49 2.04 10.79
CA LEU A 266 15.04 3.31 10.25
C LEU A 266 15.29 3.28 8.74
N SER A 267 14.25 3.45 7.94
CA SER A 267 14.38 3.36 6.47
C SER A 267 14.78 4.70 5.83
N SER A 268 15.96 5.25 6.15
CA SER A 268 16.54 6.33 5.33
C SER A 268 17.17 5.83 4.02
N ASP A 269 17.27 4.52 3.89
CA ASP A 269 18.24 3.76 3.12
C ASP A 269 17.96 3.69 1.61
N GLY A 270 17.33 4.73 1.07
CA GLY A 270 17.09 4.82 -0.36
C GLY A 270 16.12 3.77 -0.88
N HIS A 271 15.35 3.10 -0.02
CA HIS A 271 14.27 2.19 -0.41
C HIS A 271 12.89 2.87 -0.32
N THR A 272 11.96 2.35 -1.10
CA THR A 272 10.54 2.73 -1.10
C THR A 272 9.72 1.52 -0.72
N HIS A 273 8.85 1.69 0.29
CA HIS A 273 7.83 0.72 0.63
C HIS A 273 6.78 0.64 -0.49
N LEU A 274 6.44 -0.58 -0.92
CA LEU A 274 5.38 -0.80 -1.89
C LEU A 274 4.12 -1.36 -1.23
N LEU A 275 4.28 -2.42 -0.43
CA LEU A 275 3.16 -3.16 0.16
C LEU A 275 3.58 -3.93 1.40
N ARG A 276 2.85 -3.78 2.51
CA ARG A 276 2.92 -4.63 3.69
C ARG A 276 1.68 -5.50 3.72
N ILE A 277 1.90 -6.79 3.96
CA ILE A 277 0.82 -7.78 4.12
C ILE A 277 0.99 -8.52 5.44
N SER A 278 -0.05 -8.56 6.26
CA SER A 278 -0.02 -9.20 7.59
C SER A 278 -0.66 -10.59 7.60
N SER A 279 -0.44 -11.31 8.72
CA SER A 279 -1.02 -12.64 8.99
C SER A 279 -2.48 -12.58 9.46
N ASN A 280 -3.38 -11.87 8.80
CA ASN A 280 -4.79 -11.88 9.22
C ASN A 280 -5.83 -11.47 8.15
N LEU A 281 -5.42 -10.94 7.00
CA LEU A 281 -6.35 -10.54 5.94
C LEU A 281 -6.62 -11.60 4.86
N GLY A 282 -6.09 -12.83 5.03
CA GLY A 282 -6.20 -13.89 4.03
C GLY A 282 -6.07 -15.30 4.58
N GLU A 283 -5.88 -16.26 3.67
CA GLU A 283 -5.69 -17.69 3.96
C GLU A 283 -4.21 -18.04 4.23
N TRP A 284 -3.40 -17.05 4.61
CA TRP A 284 -2.00 -17.20 4.94
C TRP A 284 -1.67 -16.77 6.37
N GLU A 285 -0.61 -17.37 6.89
CA GLU A 285 -0.04 -17.07 8.19
C GLU A 285 1.48 -16.99 8.02
N PHE A 286 2.08 -15.86 8.40
CA PHE A 286 3.52 -15.70 8.52
C PHE A 286 3.95 -16.10 9.94
N SER A 287 5.25 -16.39 10.12
CA SER A 287 5.79 -16.80 11.43
C SER A 287 5.34 -15.83 12.53
N GLU A 288 4.83 -16.39 13.64
CA GLU A 288 4.46 -15.64 14.86
C GLU A 288 3.38 -14.55 14.65
N GLY A 289 2.65 -14.61 13.52
CA GLY A 289 1.66 -13.60 13.18
C GLY A 289 2.25 -12.35 12.54
N GLY A 290 3.50 -12.43 12.07
CA GLY A 290 4.24 -11.34 11.44
C GLY A 290 3.67 -10.87 10.09
N ALA A 291 4.49 -10.15 9.34
CA ALA A 291 4.13 -9.57 8.05
C ALA A 291 5.25 -9.72 7.01
N VAL A 292 4.88 -9.61 5.73
CA VAL A 292 5.82 -9.49 4.61
C VAL A 292 5.71 -8.09 4.03
N LEU A 293 6.86 -7.43 3.89
CA LEU A 293 6.98 -6.09 3.33
C LEU A 293 7.69 -6.19 1.98
N PHE A 294 7.05 -5.72 0.92
CA PHE A 294 7.66 -5.53 -0.37
C PHE A 294 8.29 -4.14 -0.43
N VAL A 295 9.59 -4.14 -0.68
CA VAL A 295 10.43 -2.95 -0.77
C VAL A 295 11.20 -2.94 -2.07
N ILE A 296 11.57 -1.75 -2.54
CA ILE A 296 12.32 -1.57 -3.78
C ILE A 296 13.30 -0.41 -3.62
N PRO A 297 14.51 -0.47 -4.19
CA PRO A 297 15.37 0.71 -4.27
C PRO A 297 14.64 1.85 -4.98
N THR A 298 14.68 3.05 -4.39
CA THR A 298 13.99 4.26 -4.89
C THR A 298 14.46 4.62 -6.30
N GLU A 299 15.74 4.38 -6.61
CA GLU A 299 16.26 4.57 -7.97
C GLU A 299 15.66 3.57 -8.96
N ALA A 300 15.55 2.29 -8.58
CA ALA A 300 14.93 1.27 -9.41
C ALA A 300 13.44 1.56 -9.67
N LEU A 301 12.71 2.01 -8.64
CA LEU A 301 11.32 2.48 -8.81
C LEU A 301 11.23 3.65 -9.79
N ARG A 302 12.15 4.62 -9.69
CA ARG A 302 12.22 5.77 -10.62
C ARG A 302 12.50 5.34 -12.06
N ASP A 303 13.36 4.35 -12.23
CA ASP A 303 13.72 3.81 -13.54
C ASP A 303 12.67 2.84 -14.09
N GLY A 304 11.74 2.40 -13.22
CA GLY A 304 10.70 1.43 -13.54
C GLY A 304 11.20 -0.01 -13.58
N ASP A 305 12.35 -0.29 -12.98
CA ASP A 305 12.91 -1.63 -12.86
C ASP A 305 12.36 -2.34 -11.61
N LEU A 306 11.14 -2.87 -11.74
CA LEU A 306 10.48 -3.60 -10.67
C LEU A 306 11.12 -4.96 -10.35
N SER A 307 12.15 -5.38 -11.10
CA SER A 307 12.88 -6.63 -10.82
C SER A 307 13.80 -6.55 -9.60
N GLN A 308 14.09 -5.32 -9.14
CA GLN A 308 14.88 -5.05 -7.93
C GLN A 308 14.05 -5.05 -6.65
N ALA A 309 12.75 -5.34 -6.72
CA ALA A 309 11.94 -5.50 -5.52
C ALA A 309 12.38 -6.75 -4.74
N PHE A 310 12.40 -6.63 -3.42
CA PHE A 310 12.70 -7.72 -2.48
C PHE A 310 11.72 -7.67 -1.30
N ILE A 311 11.82 -8.67 -0.43
CA ILE A 311 10.98 -8.74 0.78
C ILE A 311 11.80 -8.49 2.03
N GLU A 312 11.18 -7.80 2.98
CA GLU A 312 11.61 -7.78 4.37
C GLU A 312 10.56 -8.53 5.19
N ALA A 313 11.01 -9.46 6.03
CA ALA A 313 10.14 -10.21 6.92
C ALA A 313 10.11 -9.51 8.28
N ASP A 314 8.91 -9.19 8.74
CA ASP A 314 8.64 -8.65 10.07
C ASP A 314 8.39 -9.84 11.01
N MET A 315 9.37 -10.17 11.85
CA MET A 315 9.32 -11.29 12.79
C MET A 315 9.21 -10.73 14.21
N TRP A 316 8.05 -10.89 14.85
CA TRP A 316 7.83 -10.55 16.26
C TRP A 316 7.14 -11.68 17.00
#